data_AF-A0A7S2S8W6-F1
#
_entry.id   AF-A0A7S2S8W6-F1
#
_cell.length_a   1.000
_cell.length_b   1.000
_cell.length_c   1.000
_cell.angle_alpha   90.00
_cell.angle_beta   90.00
_cell.angle_gamma   90.00
#
_symmetry.space_group_name_H-M   'P 1'
#
loop_
_entity.id
_entity.type
_entity.pdbx_description
1 polymer ?
#
loop_
_entity_poly.entity_id
_entity_poly.type
_entity_poly.pdbx_seq_one_letter_code
_entity_poly.pdbx_strand_id
1 'polypeptide(L)'
;DHVDLICPDEQVRVGETLMILVNDVRKSDGSSALGSFAAADVNLVSVAPGFIGSVRLVDHTLFAEAVVSKPGSWNYASTVFGKKVDGNCTVNIISNSANADKSVIWCGQATTVVGEPLSCTFEARDKFGNVVTSVSPQPSQFMLINELQSTIPSSRVEVSAPADKGKFEVIFEDTWLSGEYTVQG
;
A
#
# COMPACT_ATOMS: atom_id res chain seq x y z
N ASP A 1 9.24 -33.85 -13.37
CA ASP A 1 9.93 -32.78 -12.63
C ASP A 1 8.89 -31.73 -12.30
N HIS A 2 8.44 -31.68 -11.05
CA HIS A 2 7.57 -30.60 -10.59
C HIS A 2 8.45 -29.54 -9.94
N VAL A 3 8.03 -28.29 -9.98
CA VAL A 3 8.68 -27.22 -9.24
C VAL A 3 7.52 -26.43 -8.67
N ASP A 4 7.50 -26.26 -7.35
CA ASP A 4 6.39 -25.61 -6.68
C ASP A 4 6.78 -24.19 -6.30
N LEU A 5 5.87 -23.27 -6.60
CA LEU A 5 5.95 -21.88 -6.16
C LEU A 5 5.26 -21.78 -4.80
N ILE A 6 6.00 -21.34 -3.78
CA ILE A 6 5.48 -21.14 -2.43
C ILE A 6 5.28 -19.64 -2.19
N CYS A 7 4.04 -19.28 -1.90
CA CYS A 7 3.66 -17.94 -1.49
C CYS A 7 3.89 -17.70 0.00
N PRO A 8 4.07 -16.44 0.42
CA PRO A 8 3.76 -16.10 1.80
C PRO A 8 2.26 -16.33 2.07
N ASP A 9 1.94 -16.88 3.25
CA ASP A 9 0.57 -17.11 3.69
C ASP A 9 -0.12 -15.82 4.18
N GLU A 10 0.66 -14.75 4.42
CA GLU A 10 0.19 -13.49 5.00
C GLU A 10 0.13 -12.34 3.98
N GLN A 11 -0.69 -11.34 4.30
CA GLN A 11 -0.70 -10.07 3.58
C GLN A 11 0.63 -9.35 3.78
N VAL A 12 1.19 -8.80 2.70
CA VAL A 12 2.45 -8.04 2.74
C VAL A 12 2.15 -6.55 2.67
N ARG A 13 2.80 -5.72 3.49
CA ARG A 13 2.63 -4.27 3.42
C ARG A 13 3.56 -3.65 2.39
N VAL A 14 3.12 -2.54 1.78
CA VAL A 14 3.99 -1.72 0.94
C VAL A 14 5.26 -1.33 1.71
N GLY A 15 6.41 -1.54 1.07
CA GLY A 15 7.73 -1.25 1.61
C GLY A 15 8.36 -2.38 2.42
N GLU A 16 7.64 -3.47 2.67
CA GLU A 16 8.21 -4.70 3.19
C GLU A 16 8.85 -5.50 2.07
N THR A 17 9.79 -6.37 2.45
CA THR A 17 10.39 -7.33 1.52
C THR A 17 9.46 -8.51 1.39
N LEU A 18 8.92 -8.69 0.19
CA LEU A 18 8.23 -9.91 -0.21
C LEU A 18 9.28 -10.98 -0.53
N MET A 19 9.13 -12.16 0.08
CA MET A 19 9.94 -13.33 -0.23
C MET A 19 9.04 -14.38 -0.90
N ILE A 20 9.44 -14.81 -2.09
CA ILE A 20 8.80 -15.93 -2.81
C ILE A 20 9.84 -17.04 -2.92
N LEU A 21 9.42 -18.25 -2.57
CA LEU A 21 10.29 -19.41 -2.65
C LEU A 21 9.88 -20.26 -3.85
N VAL A 22 10.88 -20.74 -4.57
CA VAL A 22 10.71 -21.80 -5.55
C VAL A 22 11.44 -23.01 -4.99
N ASN A 23 10.68 -24.01 -4.55
CA ASN A 23 11.25 -25.17 -3.90
C ASN A 23 11.59 -26.25 -4.95
N ASP A 24 12.72 -26.90 -4.77
CA ASP A 24 13.13 -28.03 -5.61
C ASP A 24 12.26 -29.25 -5.31
N VAL A 25 11.52 -29.75 -6.29
CA VAL A 25 10.98 -31.11 -6.20
C VAL A 25 12.01 -32.03 -6.82
N ARG A 26 12.56 -32.92 -5.99
CA ARG A 26 13.49 -33.97 -6.45
C ARG A 26 12.86 -34.73 -7.61
N LYS A 27 13.67 -35.03 -8.62
CA LYS A 27 13.28 -35.93 -9.70
C LYS A 27 12.93 -37.31 -9.13
N SER A 28 12.24 -38.13 -9.91
CA SER A 28 11.90 -39.50 -9.51
C SER A 28 13.12 -40.38 -9.19
N ASP A 29 14.31 -40.00 -9.68
CA ASP A 29 15.60 -40.61 -9.37
C ASP A 29 16.26 -40.09 -8.07
N GLY A 30 15.59 -39.19 -7.34
CA GLY A 30 16.07 -38.59 -6.10
C GLY A 30 17.09 -37.46 -6.29
N SER A 31 17.51 -37.16 -7.52
CA SER A 31 18.38 -36.03 -7.81
C SER A 31 17.62 -34.70 -7.66
N SER A 32 18.33 -33.69 -7.16
CA SER A 32 17.81 -32.33 -7.14
C SER A 32 17.58 -31.88 -8.58
N ALA A 33 16.38 -31.39 -8.90
CA ALA A 33 16.18 -30.77 -10.20
C ALA A 33 17.02 -29.49 -10.27
N LEU A 34 17.26 -28.83 -9.13
CA LEU A 34 18.08 -27.62 -8.99
C LEU A 34 19.61 -27.83 -8.80
N GLY A 35 20.08 -29.05 -8.54
CA GLY A 35 21.45 -29.35 -8.08
C GLY A 35 22.56 -29.25 -9.14
N SER A 36 22.21 -29.02 -10.40
CA SER A 36 23.15 -28.77 -11.50
C SER A 36 23.21 -27.31 -11.93
N PHE A 37 22.59 -26.38 -11.20
CA PHE A 37 22.40 -25.00 -11.67
C PHE A 37 23.21 -23.98 -10.86
N ALA A 38 23.85 -23.05 -11.54
CA ALA A 38 24.49 -21.89 -10.91
C ALA A 38 23.46 -20.77 -10.71
N ALA A 39 23.64 -19.94 -9.67
CA ALA A 39 22.76 -18.79 -9.39
C ALA A 39 22.66 -17.79 -10.57
N ALA A 40 23.65 -17.77 -11.46
CA ALA A 40 23.69 -16.90 -12.64
C ALA A 40 22.73 -17.33 -13.77
N ASP A 41 22.20 -18.56 -13.74
CA ASP A 41 21.38 -19.08 -14.82
C ASP A 41 19.86 -18.98 -14.58
N VAL A 42 19.46 -18.38 -13.46
CA VAL A 42 18.05 -18.23 -13.05
C VAL A 42 17.58 -16.81 -13.33
N ASN A 43 16.59 -16.68 -14.22
CA ASN A 43 16.00 -15.39 -14.58
C ASN A 43 14.54 -15.37 -14.13
N LEU A 44 14.27 -14.79 -12.97
CA LEU A 44 12.90 -14.62 -12.46
C LEU A 44 12.23 -13.45 -13.18
N VAL A 45 11.41 -13.78 -14.17
CA VAL A 45 10.58 -12.81 -14.87
C VAL A 45 9.32 -12.58 -14.05
N SER A 46 9.29 -11.48 -13.29
CA SER A 46 8.05 -10.97 -12.72
C SER A 46 7.09 -10.59 -13.84
N VAL A 47 5.89 -11.17 -13.83
CA VAL A 47 4.75 -10.70 -14.66
C VAL A 47 4.08 -9.45 -14.08
N ALA A 48 4.49 -9.01 -12.88
CA ALA A 48 3.99 -7.79 -12.24
C ALA A 48 4.93 -6.58 -12.49
N PRO A 49 4.40 -5.41 -12.88
CA PRO A 49 5.20 -4.20 -13.03
C PRO A 49 5.75 -3.75 -11.67
N GLY A 50 7.08 -3.53 -11.59
CA GLY A 50 7.72 -2.95 -10.40
C GLY A 50 8.47 -3.93 -9.49
N PHE A 51 8.76 -5.16 -9.93
CA PHE A 51 9.70 -6.03 -9.22
C PHE A 51 11.12 -5.44 -9.30
N ILE A 52 11.60 -4.90 -8.19
CA ILE A 52 13.00 -4.51 -7.99
C ILE A 52 13.52 -5.42 -6.90
N GLY A 53 14.30 -6.44 -7.28
CA GLY A 53 14.56 -7.57 -6.43
C GLY A 53 15.82 -8.34 -6.79
N SER A 54 16.28 -9.16 -5.85
CA SER A 54 17.40 -10.08 -6.04
C SER A 54 16.95 -11.51 -5.94
N VAL A 55 17.63 -12.38 -6.68
CA VAL A 55 17.44 -13.83 -6.63
C VAL A 55 18.68 -14.45 -6.00
N ARG A 56 18.50 -15.38 -5.07
CA ARG A 56 19.59 -16.24 -4.57
C ARG A 56 19.17 -17.70 -4.52
N LEU A 57 20.13 -18.60 -4.68
CA LEU A 57 19.96 -20.03 -4.45
C LEU A 57 20.62 -20.38 -3.11
N VAL A 58 19.87 -21.01 -2.20
CA VAL A 58 20.40 -21.51 -0.92
C VAL A 58 19.86 -22.92 -0.72
N ASP A 59 20.75 -23.89 -0.55
CA ASP A 59 20.42 -25.30 -0.28
C ASP A 59 19.31 -25.87 -1.20
N HIS A 60 19.51 -25.72 -2.51
CA HIS A 60 18.55 -26.15 -3.53
C HIS A 60 17.19 -25.42 -3.51
N THR A 61 17.01 -24.35 -2.74
CA THR A 61 15.82 -23.50 -2.80
C THR A 61 16.17 -22.15 -3.41
N LEU A 62 15.38 -21.68 -4.39
CA LEU A 62 15.52 -20.35 -4.94
C LEU A 62 14.66 -19.36 -4.14
N PHE A 63 15.28 -18.26 -3.73
CA PHE A 63 14.67 -17.16 -3.01
C PHE A 63 14.61 -15.96 -3.95
N ALA A 64 13.40 -15.48 -4.21
CA ALA A 64 13.17 -14.21 -4.88
C ALA A 64 12.73 -13.19 -3.83
N GLU A 65 13.45 -12.08 -3.72
CA GLU A 65 13.10 -10.97 -2.84
C GLU A 65 12.75 -9.76 -3.65
N ALA A 66 11.66 -9.07 -3.30
CA ALA A 66 11.32 -7.77 -3.88
C ALA A 66 10.73 -6.82 -2.85
N VAL A 67 11.02 -5.54 -3.03
CA VAL A 67 10.34 -4.48 -2.30
C VAL A 67 9.11 -4.07 -3.08
N VAL A 68 7.94 -4.21 -2.46
CA VAL A 68 6.66 -3.88 -3.09
C VAL A 68 6.31 -2.41 -2.82
N SER A 69 6.03 -1.64 -3.87
CA SER A 69 5.80 -0.19 -3.74
C SER A 69 4.34 0.23 -3.93
N LYS A 70 3.44 -0.68 -4.34
CA LYS A 70 2.02 -0.40 -4.57
C LYS A 70 1.13 -1.51 -4.02
N PRO A 71 -0.01 -1.17 -3.41
CA PRO A 71 -1.00 -2.16 -2.98
C PRO A 71 -1.71 -2.80 -4.17
N GLY A 72 -2.31 -3.96 -3.93
CA GLY A 72 -3.10 -4.70 -4.91
C GLY A 72 -2.91 -6.21 -4.80
N SER A 73 -3.63 -6.93 -5.65
CA SER A 73 -3.43 -8.38 -5.80
C SER A 73 -2.42 -8.63 -6.91
N TRP A 74 -1.27 -9.20 -6.55
CA TRP A 74 -0.15 -9.42 -7.46
C TRP A 74 -0.01 -10.91 -7.75
N ASN A 75 -0.04 -11.25 -9.03
CA ASN A 75 0.15 -12.61 -9.49
C ASN A 75 1.60 -12.80 -9.92
N TYR A 76 2.28 -13.73 -9.28
CA TYR A 76 3.62 -14.13 -9.61
C TYR A 76 3.57 -15.46 -10.36
N ALA A 77 4.29 -15.46 -11.48
CA ALA A 77 4.68 -16.67 -12.18
C ALA A 77 6.19 -16.62 -12.29
N SER A 78 6.82 -17.77 -12.12
CA SER A 78 8.27 -17.89 -12.25
C SER A 78 8.57 -18.64 -13.55
N THR A 79 9.61 -18.21 -14.24
CA THR A 79 10.27 -19.03 -15.25
C THR A 79 11.64 -19.40 -14.72
N VAL A 80 12.02 -20.65 -14.93
CA VAL A 80 13.35 -21.17 -14.61
C VAL A 80 13.89 -21.70 -15.93
N PHE A 81 14.93 -21.06 -16.47
CA PHE A 81 15.49 -21.33 -17.82
C PHE A 81 14.48 -21.24 -18.98
N GLY A 82 13.59 -20.24 -18.95
CA GLY A 82 12.59 -20.04 -20.00
C GLY A 82 11.45 -21.06 -19.99
N LYS A 83 11.48 -22.06 -19.09
CA LYS A 83 10.33 -22.92 -18.80
C LYS A 83 9.53 -22.32 -17.65
N LYS A 84 8.21 -22.31 -17.81
CA LYS A 84 7.30 -21.90 -16.75
C LYS A 84 7.35 -22.91 -15.60
N VAL A 85 7.45 -22.41 -14.38
CA VAL A 85 7.22 -23.18 -13.16
C VAL A 85 5.72 -23.39 -13.01
N ASP A 86 5.30 -24.62 -12.73
CA ASP A 86 3.89 -24.92 -12.50
C ASP A 86 3.41 -24.24 -11.22
N GLY A 87 2.17 -23.75 -11.26
CA GLY A 87 1.58 -22.95 -10.18
C GLY A 87 1.53 -21.45 -10.47
N ASN A 88 0.71 -20.77 -9.69
CA ASN A 88 0.64 -19.32 -9.62
C ASN A 88 0.64 -18.92 -8.15
N CYS A 89 1.20 -17.75 -7.87
CA CYS A 89 1.19 -17.21 -6.53
C CYS A 89 0.49 -15.87 -6.53
N THR A 90 -0.64 -15.77 -5.83
CA THR A 90 -1.35 -14.51 -5.65
C THR A 90 -1.03 -13.97 -4.27
N VAL A 91 -0.34 -12.84 -4.22
CA VAL A 91 -0.04 -12.14 -2.96
C VAL A 91 -0.87 -10.87 -2.90
N ASN A 92 -1.58 -10.68 -1.79
CA ASN A 92 -2.33 -9.46 -1.53
C ASN A 92 -1.42 -8.48 -0.79
N ILE A 93 -1.05 -7.39 -1.48
CA ILE A 93 -0.25 -6.32 -0.93
C ILE A 93 -1.19 -5.22 -0.44
N ILE A 94 -1.05 -4.82 0.82
CA ILE A 94 -1.82 -3.74 1.43
C ILE A 94 -0.95 -2.51 1.63
N SER A 95 -1.56 -1.33 1.68
CA SER A 95 -0.81 -0.11 1.99
C SER A 95 -0.16 -0.16 3.37
N ASN A 96 0.94 0.59 3.52
CA ASN A 96 1.58 0.73 4.82
C ASN A 96 0.73 1.64 5.74
N SER A 97 1.16 1.82 6.98
CA SER A 97 0.57 2.78 7.91
C SER A 97 0.56 4.19 7.31
N ALA A 98 -0.47 4.96 7.67
CA ALA A 98 -0.60 6.34 7.26
C ALA A 98 0.61 7.18 7.70
N ASN A 99 1.00 8.12 6.85
CA ASN A 99 2.10 9.04 7.05
C ASN A 99 1.56 10.46 6.86
N ALA A 100 1.77 11.32 7.88
CA ALA A 100 1.25 12.68 7.87
C ALA A 100 1.82 13.50 6.70
N ASP A 101 3.13 13.43 6.44
CA ASP A 101 3.80 14.22 5.40
C ASP A 101 3.34 13.88 3.96
N LYS A 102 2.71 12.71 3.76
CA LYS A 102 2.17 12.28 2.48
C LYS A 102 0.66 12.38 2.39
N SER A 103 -0.03 12.41 3.53
CA SER A 103 -1.47 12.57 3.57
C SER A 103 -1.85 13.99 3.14
N VAL A 104 -3.04 14.15 2.60
CA VAL A 104 -3.48 15.42 2.04
C VAL A 104 -4.88 15.76 2.50
N ILE A 105 -5.12 17.04 2.73
CA ILE A 105 -6.43 17.60 2.96
C ILE A 105 -6.66 18.71 1.93
N TRP A 106 -7.82 18.72 1.30
CA TRP A 106 -8.21 19.77 0.36
C TRP A 106 -9.68 20.10 0.50
N CYS A 107 -10.04 21.36 0.35
CA CYS A 107 -11.43 21.79 0.39
C CYS A 107 -11.89 22.12 -1.03
N GLY A 108 -13.07 21.62 -1.43
CA GLY A 108 -13.55 21.76 -2.81
C GLY A 108 -13.85 23.20 -3.20
N GLN A 109 -14.03 24.08 -2.21
CA GLN A 109 -14.24 25.51 -2.39
C GLN A 109 -13.15 26.30 -1.68
N ALA A 110 -12.57 27.27 -2.38
CA ALA A 110 -11.58 28.21 -1.81
C ALA A 110 -12.23 29.30 -0.94
N THR A 111 -13.55 29.47 -1.04
CA THR A 111 -14.34 30.47 -0.31
C THR A 111 -15.68 29.86 0.09
N THR A 112 -16.13 30.14 1.31
CA THR A 112 -17.46 29.78 1.81
C THR A 112 -18.15 31.01 2.37
N VAL A 113 -19.48 31.01 2.44
CA VAL A 113 -20.25 32.07 3.09
C VAL A 113 -20.20 31.85 4.60
N VAL A 114 -20.12 32.95 5.36
CA VAL A 114 -20.14 32.88 6.83
C VAL A 114 -21.42 32.18 7.30
N GLY A 115 -21.26 31.16 8.14
CA GLY A 115 -22.35 30.33 8.65
C GLY A 115 -22.76 29.17 7.75
N GLU A 116 -22.12 29.00 6.58
CA GLU A 116 -22.28 27.79 5.75
C GLU A 116 -21.18 26.77 6.07
N PRO A 117 -21.50 25.46 6.15
CA PRO A 117 -20.50 24.43 6.41
C PRO A 117 -19.40 24.42 5.36
N LEU A 118 -18.16 24.18 5.80
CA LEU A 118 -17.02 23.93 4.92
C LEU A 118 -16.80 22.42 4.80
N SER A 119 -16.94 21.87 3.59
CA SER A 119 -16.60 20.48 3.30
C SER A 119 -15.19 20.37 2.69
N CYS A 120 -14.37 19.54 3.33
CA CYS A 120 -13.04 19.18 2.88
C CYS A 120 -12.92 17.67 2.72
N THR A 121 -12.03 17.23 1.85
CA THR A 121 -11.68 15.82 1.71
C THR A 121 -10.30 15.59 2.31
N PHE A 122 -10.21 14.60 3.19
CA PHE A 122 -8.97 14.06 3.72
C PHE A 122 -8.66 12.73 3.04
N GLU A 123 -7.43 12.55 2.59
CA GLU A 123 -6.94 11.30 2.03
C GLU A 123 -5.67 10.87 2.77
N ALA A 124 -5.79 9.77 3.53
CA ALA A 124 -4.67 9.20 4.25
C ALA A 124 -3.77 8.44 3.28
N ARG A 125 -2.48 8.78 3.26
CA ARG A 125 -1.49 8.12 2.39
C ARG A 125 -0.34 7.55 3.20
N ASP A 126 0.24 6.45 2.73
CA ASP A 126 1.48 5.90 3.28
C ASP A 126 2.70 6.71 2.82
N LYS A 127 3.89 6.38 3.35
CA LYS A 127 5.16 7.06 3.01
C LYS A 127 5.53 6.95 1.51
N PHE A 128 4.91 6.04 0.76
CA PHE A 128 5.10 5.84 -0.67
C PHE A 128 4.01 6.53 -1.51
N GLY A 129 3.06 7.20 -0.88
CA GLY A 129 1.97 7.93 -1.54
C GLY A 129 0.76 7.07 -1.90
N ASN A 130 0.66 5.83 -1.40
CA ASN A 130 -0.51 4.99 -1.63
C ASN A 130 -1.61 5.29 -0.62
N VAL A 131 -2.87 5.24 -1.06
CA VAL A 131 -4.03 5.43 -0.17
C VAL A 131 -4.11 4.31 0.87
N VAL A 132 -4.29 4.70 2.14
CA VAL A 132 -4.45 3.77 3.26
C VAL A 132 -5.93 3.54 3.53
N THR A 133 -6.40 2.34 3.23
CA THR A 133 -7.85 2.01 3.25
C THR A 133 -8.35 1.52 4.61
N SER A 134 -7.44 1.21 5.54
CA SER A 134 -7.73 0.71 6.88
C SER A 134 -7.76 1.79 7.96
N VAL A 135 -7.63 3.08 7.59
CA VAL A 135 -7.66 4.19 8.55
C VAL A 135 -9.10 4.46 8.99
N SER A 136 -9.26 4.81 10.26
CA SER A 136 -10.52 5.32 10.83
C SER A 136 -10.21 6.65 11.54
N PRO A 137 -10.18 7.77 10.78
CA PRO A 137 -9.85 9.05 11.37
C PRO A 137 -10.97 9.50 12.31
N GLN A 138 -10.58 10.14 13.40
CA GLN A 138 -11.49 10.64 14.42
C GLN A 138 -11.69 12.15 14.26
N PRO A 139 -12.90 12.67 14.52
CA PRO A 139 -13.19 14.11 14.49
C PRO A 139 -12.15 14.97 15.23
N SER A 140 -11.62 14.49 16.36
CA SER A 140 -10.64 15.21 17.19
C SER A 140 -9.27 15.40 16.55
N GLN A 141 -9.01 14.78 15.39
CA GLN A 141 -7.76 14.93 14.65
C GLN A 141 -7.79 16.13 13.71
N PHE A 142 -8.97 16.67 13.41
CA PHE A 142 -9.13 17.80 12.49
C PHE A 142 -9.41 19.09 13.24
N MET A 143 -8.79 20.17 12.77
CA MET A 143 -8.96 21.50 13.34
C MET A 143 -9.16 22.53 12.24
N LEU A 144 -10.03 23.50 12.54
CA LEU A 144 -10.23 24.69 11.74
C LEU A 144 -9.69 25.90 12.53
N ILE A 145 -8.63 26.51 12.02
CA ILE A 145 -7.93 27.62 12.68
C ILE A 145 -8.24 28.89 11.91
N ASN A 146 -8.62 29.97 12.60
CA ASN A 146 -8.81 31.29 12.01
C ASN A 146 -7.73 32.23 12.54
N GLU A 147 -7.16 33.11 11.71
CA GLU A 147 -6.07 33.99 12.14
C GLU A 147 -6.45 34.94 13.29
N LEU A 148 -7.74 35.27 13.43
CA LEU A 148 -8.26 36.15 14.48
C LEU A 148 -8.57 35.41 15.79
N GLN A 149 -8.62 34.07 15.78
CA GLN A 149 -8.84 33.24 16.96
C GLN A 149 -7.97 31.98 16.89
N SER A 150 -6.99 31.84 17.81
CA SER A 150 -5.93 30.82 17.73
C SER A 150 -6.44 29.37 17.67
N THR A 151 -7.69 29.12 18.03
CA THR A 151 -8.43 27.88 17.80
C THR A 151 -9.92 28.21 17.85
N ILE A 152 -10.65 27.99 16.77
CA ILE A 152 -12.10 27.81 16.87
C ILE A 152 -12.27 26.32 17.15
N PRO A 153 -12.75 25.90 18.32
CA PRO A 153 -13.17 24.52 18.48
C PRO A 153 -14.33 24.32 17.51
N SER A 154 -14.08 23.67 16.37
CA SER A 154 -15.14 23.24 15.47
C SER A 154 -16.08 22.36 16.31
N SER A 155 -17.25 22.87 16.64
CA SER A 155 -18.19 22.22 17.56
C SER A 155 -18.76 20.93 16.98
N ARG A 156 -18.57 20.70 15.67
CA ARG A 156 -18.88 19.45 15.00
C ARG A 156 -17.97 19.24 13.78
N VAL A 157 -17.10 18.23 13.88
CA VAL A 157 -16.41 17.64 12.73
C VAL A 157 -17.10 16.33 12.41
N GLU A 158 -17.72 16.23 11.25
CA GLU A 158 -18.20 14.95 10.74
C GLU A 158 -17.14 14.33 9.84
N VAL A 159 -16.83 13.07 10.11
CA VAL A 159 -15.95 12.26 9.26
C VAL A 159 -16.82 11.19 8.63
N SER A 160 -17.10 11.31 7.34
CA SER A 160 -17.82 10.29 6.58
C SER A 160 -16.85 9.58 5.63
N ALA A 161 -16.91 8.25 5.57
CA ALA A 161 -16.19 7.49 4.55
C ALA A 161 -17.06 7.50 3.27
N PRO A 162 -16.70 8.22 2.20
CA PRO A 162 -17.27 7.99 0.89
C PRO A 162 -17.11 6.52 0.46
N ALA A 163 -17.80 6.14 -0.62
CA ALA A 163 -17.70 4.79 -1.20
C ALA A 163 -16.25 4.36 -1.51
N ASP A 164 -15.34 5.34 -1.68
CA ASP A 164 -13.91 5.15 -1.88
C ASP A 164 -13.16 5.04 -0.54
N LYS A 165 -12.76 3.80 -0.20
CA LYS A 165 -11.99 3.50 1.02
C LYS A 165 -10.72 4.35 1.11
N GLY A 166 -10.46 4.96 2.26
CA GLY A 166 -9.24 5.73 2.55
C GLY A 166 -9.31 7.22 2.19
N LYS A 167 -10.41 7.67 1.59
CA LYS A 167 -10.81 9.08 1.53
C LYS A 167 -11.92 9.31 2.54
N PHE A 168 -11.97 10.51 3.11
CA PHE A 168 -12.93 10.90 4.13
C PHE A 168 -13.41 12.32 3.84
N GLU A 169 -14.72 12.53 3.90
CA GLU A 169 -15.27 13.87 3.94
C GLU A 169 -15.18 14.38 5.38
N VAL A 170 -14.66 15.59 5.55
CA VAL A 170 -14.49 16.31 6.81
C VAL A 170 -15.32 17.58 6.70
N ILE A 171 -16.41 17.65 7.46
CA ILE A 171 -17.33 18.79 7.44
C ILE A 171 -17.10 19.63 8.69
N PHE A 172 -16.83 20.92 8.50
CA PHE A 172 -16.76 21.91 9.57
C PHE A 172 -18.01 22.79 9.54
N GLU A 173 -18.86 22.68 10.55
CA GLU A 173 -20.13 23.44 10.60
C GLU A 173 -19.97 24.90 11.07
N ASP A 174 -18.81 25.25 11.61
CA ASP A 174 -18.61 26.54 12.31
C ASP A 174 -17.72 27.50 11.54
N THR A 175 -18.27 28.12 10.50
CA THR A 175 -17.64 29.20 9.73
C THR A 175 -18.22 30.57 10.11
N TRP A 176 -18.54 30.78 11.40
CA TRP A 176 -19.31 31.94 11.89
C TRP A 176 -18.53 33.26 11.90
N LEU A 177 -17.22 33.22 11.66
CA LEU A 177 -16.39 34.41 11.54
C LEU A 177 -15.98 34.61 10.07
N SER A 178 -15.94 35.85 9.62
CA SER A 178 -15.27 36.16 8.35
C SER A 178 -13.75 36.12 8.56
N GLY A 179 -13.02 35.70 7.53
CA GLY A 179 -11.57 35.68 7.54
C GLY A 179 -10.98 34.48 6.82
N GLU A 180 -9.66 34.37 6.88
CA GLU A 180 -8.93 33.23 6.36
C GLU A 180 -8.93 32.10 7.40
N TYR A 181 -9.13 30.88 6.91
CA TYR A 181 -9.14 29.68 7.71
C TYR A 181 -8.06 28.72 7.22
N THR A 182 -7.30 28.15 8.15
CA THR A 182 -6.38 27.04 7.90
C THR A 182 -6.99 25.75 8.42
N VAL A 183 -7.04 24.74 7.56
CA VAL A 183 -7.49 23.39 7.92
C VAL A 183 -6.26 22.54 8.27
N GLN A 184 -6.32 21.83 9.40
CA GLN A 184 -5.30 20.87 9.83
C GLN A 184 -5.93 19.50 10.12
N GLY A 185 -5.18 18.43 9.88
CA GLY A 185 -5.61 17.03 10.03
C GLY A 185 -4.44 16.06 10.09
#